data_AF-A0A8J3N8V9-F1
#
_entry.id   AF-A0A8J3N8V9-F1
#
_cell.length_a   1.000
_cell.length_b   1.000
_cell.length_c   1.000
_cell.angle_alpha   90.00
_cell.angle_beta   90.00
_cell.angle_gamma   90.00
#
_symmetry.space_group_name_H-M   'P 1'
#
loop_
_entity.id
_entity.type
_entity.pdbx_description
1 polymer ?
#
loop_
_entity_poly.entity_id
_entity_poly.type
_entity_poly.pdbx_seq_one_letter_code
_entity_poly.pdbx_strand_id
1 'polypeptide(L)'
;MRRLLPALILVLMAPLVTELLSGSTPLGQPIVLAVLLPIYLPLYGAGALLIRELVCRSGRGWASILLLGAAYGFVEEGFGTQSLFHPTLYHAADWGARFLGINGVFAETVIVIHAVWSVAIPILLTDLLFPARRTMPYMGRFGLVVTGICYVLGVALLCLVARAFFAPGYEASPLLLSLTALVTLALVVVALALLPRKARQPVRENSAPHPWMVLLIIGIGGFIWHAMPFLWHIQPMFSRWPFVLVPMLSAAALLAGIAWQVNHWSQAHDWSDLHLLALVCGALACHTLTGLLSPDLTHTLTDRVALIVLALAMAGFLTWFAFRVRRRVARHDHPAKGFCQN
;
A
#
# COMPACT_ATOMS: atom_id res chain seq x y z
N MET A 1 5.60 -11.06 -25.14
CA MET A 1 4.50 -10.90 -24.15
C MET A 1 4.83 -11.47 -22.77
N ARG A 2 5.27 -12.74 -22.61
CA ARG A 2 5.56 -13.35 -21.28
C ARG A 2 6.53 -12.56 -20.37
N ARG A 3 7.41 -11.73 -20.92
CA ARG A 3 8.40 -10.93 -20.16
C ARG A 3 7.80 -9.70 -19.44
N LEU A 4 6.71 -9.14 -19.96
CA LEU A 4 6.06 -7.94 -19.41
C LEU A 4 4.85 -8.26 -18.52
N LEU A 5 4.45 -9.54 -18.46
CA LEU A 5 3.30 -9.97 -17.69
C LEU A 5 3.37 -9.53 -16.21
N PRO A 6 4.50 -9.62 -15.48
CA PRO A 6 4.55 -9.12 -14.10
C PRO A 6 4.28 -7.62 -13.99
N ALA A 7 4.76 -6.82 -14.95
CA ALA A 7 4.50 -5.38 -14.98
C ALA A 7 3.01 -5.09 -15.23
N LEU A 8 2.38 -5.79 -16.18
CA LEU A 8 0.95 -5.65 -16.45
C LEU A 8 0.11 -6.07 -15.25
N ILE A 9 0.46 -7.17 -14.58
CA ILE A 9 -0.23 -7.60 -13.36
C ILE A 9 -0.08 -6.57 -12.25
N LEU A 10 1.11 -5.99 -12.03
CA LEU A 10 1.28 -4.95 -11.02
C LEU A 10 0.44 -3.70 -11.33
N VAL A 11 0.39 -3.26 -12.59
CA VAL A 11 -0.40 -2.10 -13.02
C VAL A 11 -1.89 -2.28 -12.75
N LEU A 12 -2.40 -3.51 -12.85
CA LEU A 12 -3.79 -3.84 -12.54
C LEU A 12 -4.02 -4.08 -11.05
N MET A 13 -3.05 -4.71 -10.38
CA MET A 13 -3.16 -5.09 -8.97
C MET A 13 -3.11 -3.88 -8.05
N ALA A 14 -2.31 -2.86 -8.36
CA ALA A 14 -2.19 -1.66 -7.53
C ALA A 14 -3.54 -0.95 -7.31
N PRO A 15 -4.28 -0.53 -8.36
CA PRO A 15 -5.59 0.10 -8.14
C PRO A 15 -6.65 -0.89 -7.62
N LEU A 16 -6.57 -2.19 -7.97
CA LEU A 16 -7.47 -3.19 -7.40
C LEU A 16 -7.37 -3.24 -5.87
N VAL A 17 -6.15 -3.24 -5.33
CA VAL A 17 -5.91 -3.26 -3.88
C VAL A 17 -6.27 -1.94 -3.25
N THR A 18 -5.84 -0.83 -3.84
CA THR A 18 -5.93 0.51 -3.23
C THR A 18 -7.34 1.07 -3.22
N GLU A 19 -8.06 0.91 -4.32
CA GLU A 19 -9.28 1.68 -4.59
C GLU A 19 -10.52 0.78 -4.59
N LEU A 20 -10.42 -0.37 -5.25
CA LEU A 20 -11.58 -1.26 -5.37
C LEU A 20 -11.77 -2.07 -4.08
N LEU A 21 -10.70 -2.65 -3.52
CA LEU A 21 -10.77 -3.43 -2.28
C LEU A 21 -10.85 -2.57 -1.02
N SER A 22 -10.46 -1.30 -1.06
CA SER A 22 -10.70 -0.36 0.05
C SER A 22 -12.16 0.03 0.18
N GLY A 23 -12.94 -0.13 -0.89
CA GLY A 23 -14.31 0.37 -0.98
C GLY A 23 -14.42 1.86 -1.31
N SER A 24 -13.31 2.58 -1.55
CA SER A 24 -13.35 4.01 -1.93
C SER A 24 -13.96 4.24 -3.31
N THR A 25 -13.90 3.25 -4.20
CA THR A 25 -14.51 3.33 -5.52
C THR A 25 -16.00 2.94 -5.48
N PRO A 26 -16.91 3.75 -6.06
CA PRO A 26 -18.33 3.40 -6.16
C PRO A 26 -18.56 2.29 -7.20
N LEU A 27 -18.36 1.04 -6.79
CA LEU A 27 -18.45 -0.16 -7.66
C LEU A 27 -19.85 -0.37 -8.27
N GLY A 28 -20.90 0.14 -7.63
CA GLY A 28 -22.27 0.11 -8.14
C GLY A 28 -22.52 1.06 -9.31
N GLN A 29 -21.55 1.91 -9.67
CA GLN A 29 -21.66 2.92 -10.71
C GLN A 29 -20.66 2.66 -11.85
N PRO A 30 -20.98 1.78 -12.82
CA PRO A 30 -20.03 1.32 -13.83
C PRO A 30 -19.49 2.45 -14.73
N ILE A 31 -20.26 3.51 -14.94
CA ILE A 31 -19.81 4.69 -15.70
C ILE A 31 -18.73 5.44 -14.92
N VAL A 32 -18.91 5.63 -13.61
CA VAL A 32 -17.92 6.29 -12.75
C VAL A 32 -16.64 5.46 -12.70
N LEU A 33 -16.75 4.13 -12.54
CA LEU A 33 -15.60 3.24 -12.60
C LEU A 33 -14.84 3.35 -13.95
N ALA A 34 -15.56 3.42 -15.06
CA ALA A 34 -14.94 3.57 -16.39
C ALA A 34 -14.20 4.91 -16.55
N VAL A 35 -14.65 5.98 -15.88
CA VAL A 35 -13.98 7.29 -15.86
C VAL A 35 -12.77 7.32 -14.92
N LEU A 36 -12.85 6.61 -13.79
CA LEU A 36 -11.76 6.56 -12.80
C LEU A 36 -10.62 5.64 -13.22
N LEU A 37 -10.89 4.54 -13.96
CA LEU A 37 -9.85 3.61 -14.41
C LEU A 37 -8.70 4.28 -15.20
N PRO A 38 -8.97 5.19 -16.17
CA PRO A 38 -7.93 5.99 -16.82
C PRO A 38 -7.07 6.86 -15.89
N ILE A 39 -7.53 7.15 -14.67
CA ILE A 39 -6.76 7.85 -13.63
C ILE A 39 -5.99 6.83 -12.80
N TYR A 40 -6.66 5.77 -12.36
CA TYR A 40 -6.12 4.75 -11.46
C TYR A 40 -4.94 3.97 -12.04
N LEU A 41 -5.01 3.61 -13.33
CA LEU A 41 -3.95 2.87 -13.99
C LEU A 41 -2.63 3.66 -14.10
N PRO A 42 -2.60 4.91 -14.60
CA PRO A 42 -1.37 5.69 -14.59
C PRO A 42 -0.96 6.13 -13.18
N LEU A 43 -1.91 6.49 -12.30
CA LEU A 43 -1.58 6.94 -10.95
C LEU A 43 -1.03 5.79 -10.08
N TYR A 44 -1.88 4.83 -9.71
CA TYR A 44 -1.48 3.70 -8.85
C TYR A 44 -0.65 2.67 -9.60
N GLY A 45 -1.11 2.28 -10.80
CA GLY A 45 -0.47 1.21 -11.56
C GLY A 45 0.95 1.57 -12.01
N ALA A 46 1.12 2.70 -12.69
CA ALA A 46 2.45 3.14 -13.10
C ALA A 46 3.29 3.64 -11.91
N GLY A 47 2.68 4.26 -10.88
CA GLY A 47 3.37 4.65 -9.65
C GLY A 47 4.00 3.48 -8.91
N ALA A 48 3.24 2.43 -8.59
CA ALA A 48 3.75 1.24 -7.92
C ALA A 48 4.83 0.53 -8.76
N LEU A 49 4.64 0.45 -10.07
CA LEU A 49 5.60 -0.13 -11.00
C LEU A 49 6.91 0.68 -11.10
N LEU A 50 6.82 2.01 -11.11
CA LEU A 50 7.97 2.91 -11.10
C LEU A 50 8.80 2.71 -9.82
N ILE A 51 8.15 2.74 -8.65
CA ILE A 51 8.79 2.53 -7.35
C ILE A 51 9.51 1.18 -7.34
N ARG A 52 8.82 0.11 -7.74
CA ARG A 52 9.37 -1.24 -7.81
C ARG A 52 10.62 -1.30 -8.68
N GLU A 53 10.58 -0.69 -9.87
CA GLU A 53 11.71 -0.67 -10.78
C GLU A 53 12.90 0.13 -10.25
N LEU A 54 12.65 1.28 -9.61
CA LEU A 54 13.71 2.11 -9.00
C LEU A 54 14.41 1.38 -7.85
N VAL A 55 13.65 0.72 -6.97
CA VAL A 55 14.21 -0.08 -5.86
C VAL A 55 14.99 -1.28 -6.38
N CYS A 56 14.44 -2.00 -7.37
CA CYS A 56 15.10 -3.16 -7.96
C CYS A 56 16.44 -2.78 -8.60
N ARG A 57 16.48 -1.68 -9.37
CA ARG A 57 17.69 -1.20 -10.07
C ARG A 57 18.74 -0.61 -9.13
N SER A 58 18.31 -0.01 -8.03
CA SER A 58 19.23 0.54 -7.00
C SER A 58 19.75 -0.54 -6.04
N GLY A 59 19.26 -1.78 -6.14
CA GLY A 59 19.63 -2.89 -5.25
C GLY A 59 19.15 -2.66 -3.81
N ARG A 60 18.03 -1.95 -3.64
CA ARG A 60 17.47 -1.57 -2.33
C ARG A 60 16.42 -2.58 -1.84
N GLY A 61 16.00 -2.42 -0.59
CA GLY A 61 15.08 -3.33 0.09
C GLY A 61 13.68 -2.75 0.34
N TRP A 62 12.89 -3.44 1.16
CA TRP A 62 11.51 -3.06 1.51
C TRP A 62 11.40 -1.70 2.21
N ALA A 63 12.40 -1.30 3.00
CA ALA A 63 12.44 0.04 3.59
C ALA A 63 12.39 1.14 2.52
N SER A 64 13.09 0.97 1.40
CA SER A 64 13.02 1.90 0.27
C SER A 64 11.67 1.87 -0.44
N ILE A 65 11.01 0.70 -0.52
CA ILE A 65 9.64 0.59 -1.07
C ILE A 65 8.66 1.39 -0.20
N LEU A 66 8.71 1.21 1.12
CA LEU A 66 7.84 1.92 2.06
C LEU A 66 8.09 3.44 2.06
N LEU A 67 9.34 3.87 2.05
CA LEU A 67 9.67 5.31 1.98
C LEU A 67 9.25 5.94 0.64
N LEU A 68 9.43 5.25 -0.48
CA LEU A 68 8.96 5.73 -1.77
C LEU A 68 7.43 5.68 -1.89
N GLY A 69 6.78 4.72 -1.23
CA GLY A 69 5.32 4.70 -1.12
C GLY A 69 4.78 5.84 -0.25
N ALA A 70 5.49 6.22 0.81
CA ALA A 70 5.18 7.43 1.57
C ALA A 70 5.38 8.70 0.71
N ALA A 71 6.48 8.77 -0.05
CA ALA A 71 6.74 9.87 -0.98
C ALA A 71 5.64 9.96 -2.06
N TYR A 72 5.18 8.81 -2.57
CA TYR A 72 4.03 8.70 -3.47
C TYR A 72 2.75 9.25 -2.82
N GLY A 73 2.47 8.91 -1.56
CA GLY A 73 1.33 9.47 -0.83
C GLY A 73 1.41 10.99 -0.69
N PHE A 74 2.60 11.55 -0.44
CA PHE A 74 2.78 13.02 -0.42
C PHE A 74 2.56 13.64 -1.80
N VAL A 75 2.93 12.95 -2.88
CA VAL A 75 2.63 13.44 -4.23
C VAL A 75 1.13 13.44 -4.49
N GLU A 76 0.46 12.35 -4.14
CA GLU A 76 -0.97 12.19 -4.38
C GLU A 76 -1.79 13.17 -3.53
N GLU A 77 -1.57 13.18 -2.22
CA GLU A 77 -2.40 13.93 -1.26
C GLU A 77 -1.91 15.36 -1.04
N GLY A 78 -0.61 15.62 -1.24
CA GLY A 78 -0.03 16.95 -1.10
C GLY A 78 -0.09 17.77 -2.38
N PHE A 79 0.17 17.17 -3.55
CA PHE A 79 0.11 17.88 -4.84
C PHE A 79 -1.16 17.60 -5.63
N GLY A 80 -1.58 16.34 -5.71
CA GLY A 80 -2.73 15.92 -6.52
C GLY A 80 -4.04 16.45 -5.98
N THR A 81 -4.48 15.93 -4.83
CA THR A 81 -5.76 16.31 -4.19
C THR A 81 -5.63 17.51 -3.27
N GLN A 82 -4.42 17.77 -2.75
CA GLN A 82 -4.15 18.75 -1.68
C GLN A 82 -4.95 18.48 -0.38
N SER A 83 -5.42 17.24 -0.19
CA SER A 83 -6.24 16.78 0.92
C SER A 83 -5.56 16.95 2.29
N LEU A 84 -4.22 16.89 2.34
CA LEU A 84 -3.45 17.10 3.58
C LEU A 84 -3.73 18.47 4.21
N PHE A 85 -4.09 19.45 3.37
CA PHE A 85 -4.26 20.85 3.73
C PHE A 85 -5.72 21.31 3.61
N HIS A 86 -6.53 20.61 2.80
CA HIS A 86 -7.91 21.00 2.53
C HIS A 86 -8.75 20.98 3.81
N PRO A 87 -9.52 22.03 4.11
CA PRO A 87 -10.23 22.15 5.39
C PRO A 87 -11.29 21.07 5.59
N THR A 88 -12.03 20.69 4.54
CA THR A 88 -13.23 19.86 4.64
C THR A 88 -13.25 18.60 3.75
N LEU A 89 -12.17 18.32 3.00
CA LEU A 89 -12.20 17.22 2.04
C LEU A 89 -12.24 15.90 2.80
N TYR A 90 -13.04 14.95 2.31
CA TYR A 90 -13.27 13.64 2.93
C TYR A 90 -13.81 13.70 4.38
N HIS A 91 -14.38 14.83 4.80
CA HIS A 91 -14.72 15.08 6.22
C HIS A 91 -13.53 14.88 7.17
N ALA A 92 -12.30 14.97 6.65
CA ALA A 92 -11.09 14.72 7.41
C ALA A 92 -10.88 15.77 8.50
N ALA A 93 -11.51 16.95 8.39
CA ALA A 93 -11.48 18.03 9.38
C ALA A 93 -11.69 17.52 10.82
N ASP A 94 -12.61 16.56 10.98
CA ASP A 94 -13.04 16.06 12.28
C ASP A 94 -12.11 14.97 12.84
N TRP A 95 -11.21 14.42 12.00
CA TRP A 95 -10.32 13.34 12.38
C TRP A 95 -9.24 13.78 13.37
N GLY A 96 -8.84 15.05 13.35
CA GLY A 96 -7.75 15.53 14.17
C GLY A 96 -7.46 17.01 14.08
N ALA A 97 -6.84 17.52 15.14
CA ALA A 97 -6.43 18.91 15.21
C ALA A 97 -5.35 19.19 14.16
N ARG A 98 -5.42 20.39 13.59
CA ARG A 98 -4.45 20.83 12.58
C ARG A 98 -3.26 21.52 13.22
N PHE A 99 -2.12 21.43 12.54
CA PHE A 99 -0.93 22.21 12.82
C PHE A 99 -0.42 22.82 11.52
N LEU A 100 -0.30 24.15 11.46
CA LEU A 100 0.08 24.90 10.25
C LEU A 100 -0.80 24.57 9.01
N GLY A 101 -2.09 24.31 9.24
CA GLY A 101 -3.05 23.93 8.19
C GLY A 101 -3.05 22.43 7.82
N ILE A 102 -2.06 21.67 8.29
CA ILE A 102 -1.94 20.22 8.04
C ILE A 102 -2.79 19.46 9.05
N ASN A 103 -3.63 18.54 8.57
CA ASN A 103 -4.29 17.59 9.45
C ASN A 103 -3.37 16.41 9.76
N GLY A 104 -2.81 16.37 10.97
CA GLY A 104 -1.80 15.38 11.35
C GLY A 104 -2.32 13.94 11.35
N VAL A 105 -3.54 13.72 11.86
CA VAL A 105 -4.15 12.38 11.92
C VAL A 105 -4.43 11.87 10.52
N PHE A 106 -5.04 12.71 9.66
CA PHE A 106 -5.30 12.34 8.28
C PHE A 106 -3.99 12.11 7.51
N ALA A 107 -3.00 12.99 7.65
CA ALA A 107 -1.72 12.87 6.98
C ALA A 107 -0.99 11.58 7.37
N GLU A 108 -0.90 11.26 8.66
CA GLU A 108 -0.31 9.99 9.12
C GLU A 108 -1.02 8.79 8.51
N THR A 109 -2.35 8.79 8.57
CA THR A 109 -3.18 7.69 8.07
C THR A 109 -3.00 7.49 6.57
N VAL A 110 -3.21 8.54 5.78
CA VAL A 110 -3.24 8.43 4.32
C VAL A 110 -1.86 8.12 3.73
N ILE A 111 -0.79 8.66 4.33
CA ILE A 111 0.58 8.38 3.88
C ILE A 111 0.95 6.91 4.15
N VAL A 112 0.54 6.35 5.28
CA VAL A 112 0.75 4.92 5.57
C VAL A 112 -0.12 4.04 4.67
N ILE A 113 -1.37 4.45 4.40
CA ILE A 113 -2.24 3.75 3.43
C ILE A 113 -1.54 3.65 2.07
N HIS A 114 -1.01 4.76 1.57
CA HIS A 114 -0.28 4.81 0.32
C HIS A 114 1.00 3.96 0.33
N ALA A 115 1.77 4.03 1.41
CA ALA A 115 3.00 3.26 1.53
C ALA A 115 2.77 1.75 1.53
N VAL A 116 1.75 1.29 2.27
CA VAL A 116 1.52 -0.14 2.51
C VAL A 116 0.56 -0.71 1.46
N TRP A 117 -0.65 -0.19 1.36
CA TRP A 117 -1.70 -0.78 0.51
C TRP A 117 -1.61 -0.34 -0.94
N SER A 118 -1.20 0.91 -1.22
CA SER A 118 -1.08 1.35 -2.62
C SER A 118 0.18 0.86 -3.31
N VAL A 119 1.24 0.59 -2.53
CA VAL A 119 2.56 0.29 -3.08
C VAL A 119 3.08 -1.07 -2.61
N ALA A 120 3.33 -1.26 -1.31
CA ALA A 120 4.05 -2.44 -0.84
C ALA A 120 3.29 -3.76 -1.07
N ILE A 121 1.99 -3.80 -0.78
CA ILE A 121 1.15 -5.01 -0.90
C ILE A 121 1.00 -5.45 -2.37
N PRO A 122 0.63 -4.58 -3.33
CA PRO A 122 0.59 -4.94 -4.75
C PRO A 122 1.92 -5.44 -5.30
N ILE A 123 3.03 -4.80 -4.91
CA ILE A 123 4.39 -5.22 -5.31
C ILE A 123 4.69 -6.61 -4.74
N LEU A 124 4.46 -6.84 -3.44
CA LEU A 124 4.72 -8.11 -2.79
C LEU A 124 3.89 -9.24 -3.41
N LEU A 125 2.59 -9.01 -3.60
CA LEU A 125 1.71 -10.00 -4.22
C LEU A 125 2.15 -10.34 -5.65
N THR A 126 2.57 -9.34 -6.43
CA THR A 126 3.10 -9.57 -7.78
C THR A 126 4.42 -10.35 -7.76
N ASP A 127 5.35 -10.01 -6.86
CA ASP A 127 6.61 -10.74 -6.73
C ASP A 127 6.41 -12.19 -6.29
N LEU A 128 5.41 -12.49 -5.45
CA LEU A 128 5.02 -13.85 -5.08
C LEU A 128 4.43 -14.62 -6.27
N LEU A 129 3.66 -13.96 -7.13
CA LEU A 129 3.11 -14.56 -8.35
C LEU A 129 4.22 -14.91 -9.35
N PHE A 130 5.27 -14.09 -9.42
CA PHE A 130 6.38 -14.20 -10.36
C PHE A 130 7.76 -14.32 -9.67
N PRO A 131 8.01 -15.37 -8.86
CA PRO A 131 9.20 -15.45 -8.01
C PRO A 131 10.52 -15.44 -8.79
N ALA A 132 10.52 -15.97 -10.03
CA ALA A 132 11.69 -15.96 -10.92
C ALA A 132 12.10 -14.55 -11.40
N ARG A 133 11.22 -13.54 -11.25
CA ARG A 133 11.45 -12.16 -11.68
C ARG A 133 11.53 -11.17 -10.53
N ARG A 134 11.34 -11.61 -9.28
CA ARG A 134 11.26 -10.74 -8.10
C ARG A 134 12.49 -9.86 -7.88
N THR A 135 13.69 -10.34 -8.21
CA THR A 135 14.95 -9.61 -8.05
C THR A 135 15.45 -8.97 -9.35
N MET A 136 14.67 -9.03 -10.43
CA MET A 136 15.06 -8.54 -11.75
C MET A 136 14.13 -7.43 -12.22
N PRO A 137 14.61 -6.43 -12.96
CA PRO A 137 13.73 -5.48 -13.63
C PRO A 137 12.69 -6.18 -14.51
N TYR A 138 11.44 -5.71 -14.46
CA TYR A 138 10.36 -6.23 -15.30
C TYR A 138 10.50 -5.72 -16.74
N MET A 139 11.07 -4.53 -16.93
CA MET A 139 11.21 -3.88 -18.23
C MET A 139 12.60 -3.25 -18.44
N GLY A 140 12.85 -2.71 -19.64
CA GLY A 140 14.07 -1.96 -19.96
C GLY A 140 14.02 -0.50 -19.48
N ARG A 141 15.09 0.26 -19.72
CA ARG A 141 15.16 1.70 -19.38
C ARG A 141 14.11 2.53 -20.11
N PHE A 142 13.83 2.20 -21.37
CA PHE A 142 12.76 2.86 -22.14
C PHE A 142 11.39 2.68 -21.46
N GLY A 143 11.06 1.44 -21.06
CA GLY A 143 9.83 1.18 -20.32
C GLY A 143 9.75 1.97 -19.02
N LEU A 144 10.85 2.07 -18.28
CA LEU A 144 10.93 2.88 -17.05
C LEU A 144 10.58 4.36 -17.31
N VAL A 145 11.13 4.94 -18.37
CA VAL A 145 10.84 6.34 -18.75
C VAL A 145 9.36 6.50 -19.11
N VAL A 146 8.82 5.59 -19.92
CA VAL A 146 7.38 5.58 -20.27
C VAL A 146 6.51 5.47 -19.03
N THR A 147 6.82 4.56 -18.10
CA THR A 147 6.12 4.43 -16.81
C THR A 147 6.21 5.71 -15.99
N GLY A 148 7.36 6.38 -15.95
CA GLY A 148 7.52 7.67 -15.29
C GLY A 148 6.63 8.77 -15.91
N ILE A 149 6.59 8.86 -17.24
CA ILE A 149 5.72 9.80 -17.95
C ILE A 149 4.24 9.49 -17.65
N CYS A 150 3.83 8.22 -17.72
CA CYS A 150 2.48 7.80 -17.39
C CYS A 150 2.11 8.18 -15.96
N TYR A 151 2.99 7.98 -14.98
CA TYR A 151 2.75 8.37 -13.60
C TYR A 151 2.57 9.89 -13.46
N VAL A 152 3.44 10.70 -14.06
CA VAL A 152 3.31 12.16 -14.04
C VAL A 152 2.00 12.62 -14.67
N LEU A 153 1.59 12.00 -15.80
CA LEU A 153 0.29 12.28 -16.41
C LEU A 153 -0.88 11.88 -15.51
N GLY A 154 -0.77 10.75 -14.78
CA GLY A 154 -1.75 10.33 -13.78
C GLY A 154 -1.90 11.33 -12.64
N VAL A 155 -0.79 11.83 -12.10
CA VAL A 155 -0.78 12.89 -11.07
C VAL A 155 -1.38 14.20 -11.62
N ALA A 156 -1.04 14.58 -12.86
CA ALA A 156 -1.59 15.78 -13.48
C ALA A 156 -3.11 15.66 -13.67
N LEU A 157 -3.58 14.49 -14.13
CA LEU A 157 -5.00 14.20 -14.28
C LEU A 157 -5.74 14.21 -12.94
N LEU A 158 -5.15 13.62 -11.89
CA LEU A 158 -5.68 13.71 -10.54
C LEU A 158 -5.82 15.16 -10.08
N CYS A 159 -4.80 16.00 -10.31
CA CYS A 159 -4.85 17.42 -9.96
C CYS A 159 -5.99 18.16 -10.69
N LEU A 160 -6.18 17.88 -12.00
CA LEU A 160 -7.28 18.44 -12.78
C LEU A 160 -8.64 18.00 -12.24
N VAL A 161 -8.83 16.70 -11.99
CA VAL A 161 -10.09 16.15 -11.47
C VAL A 161 -10.37 16.67 -10.06
N ALA A 162 -9.36 16.70 -9.20
CA ALA A 162 -9.48 17.22 -7.84
C ALA A 162 -9.93 18.69 -7.84
N ARG A 163 -9.31 19.55 -8.65
CA ARG A 163 -9.70 20.95 -8.80
C ARG A 163 -11.09 21.13 -9.41
N ALA A 164 -11.50 20.23 -10.29
CA ALA A 164 -12.79 20.34 -10.98
C ALA A 164 -13.95 19.81 -10.14
N PHE A 165 -13.74 18.73 -9.37
CA PHE A 165 -14.83 17.96 -8.76
C PHE A 165 -14.71 17.74 -7.26
N PHE A 166 -13.51 17.56 -6.71
CA PHE A 166 -13.34 17.22 -5.29
C PHE A 166 -13.15 18.44 -4.39
N ALA A 167 -12.39 19.42 -4.85
CA ALA A 167 -11.99 20.61 -4.09
C ALA A 167 -12.02 21.88 -4.97
N PRO A 168 -13.19 22.23 -5.56
CA PRO A 168 -13.27 23.39 -6.43
C PRO A 168 -12.94 24.69 -5.69
N GLY A 169 -12.01 25.46 -6.24
CA GLY A 169 -11.60 26.77 -5.71
C GLY A 169 -10.60 26.73 -4.54
N TYR A 170 -10.18 25.54 -4.09
CA TYR A 170 -9.11 25.43 -3.09
C TYR A 170 -7.74 25.35 -3.75
N GLU A 171 -6.79 26.15 -3.25
CA GLU A 171 -5.37 26.03 -3.58
C GLU A 171 -4.52 26.12 -2.31
N ALA A 172 -3.69 25.10 -2.09
CA ALA A 172 -2.71 25.08 -1.01
C ALA A 172 -1.68 26.20 -1.21
N SER A 173 -1.25 26.80 -0.10
CA SER A 173 -0.27 27.88 -0.13
C SER A 173 1.07 27.41 -0.76
N PRO A 174 1.82 28.30 -1.43
CA PRO A 174 3.13 27.98 -1.97
C PRO A 174 4.10 27.41 -0.92
N LEU A 175 3.97 27.83 0.34
CA LEU A 175 4.75 27.29 1.45
C LEU A 175 4.46 25.80 1.68
N LEU A 176 3.18 25.41 1.76
CA LEU A 176 2.78 24.01 1.97
C LEU A 176 3.22 23.14 0.79
N LEU A 177 3.06 23.63 -0.45
CA LEU A 177 3.56 22.93 -1.64
C LEU A 177 5.08 22.76 -1.63
N SER A 178 5.82 23.78 -1.20
CA SER A 178 7.28 23.72 -1.09
C SER A 178 7.74 22.74 -0.01
N LEU A 179 7.02 22.69 1.13
CA LEU A 179 7.28 21.72 2.20
C LEU A 179 6.99 20.29 1.74
N THR A 180 5.88 20.06 1.01
CA THR A 180 5.60 18.76 0.37
C THR A 180 6.73 18.36 -0.55
N ALA A 181 7.20 19.27 -1.41
CA ALA A 181 8.31 18.99 -2.34
C ALA A 181 9.58 18.59 -1.58
N LEU A 182 9.91 19.32 -0.52
CA LEU A 182 11.08 19.06 0.31
C LEU A 182 10.99 17.70 1.00
N VAL A 183 9.84 17.36 1.60
CA VAL A 183 9.63 16.08 2.29
C VAL A 183 9.66 14.92 1.29
N THR A 184 8.95 15.02 0.16
CA THR A 184 8.97 14.03 -0.91
C THR A 184 10.40 13.80 -1.41
N LEU A 185 11.16 14.87 -1.68
CA LEU A 185 12.55 14.75 -2.13
C LEU A 185 13.44 14.10 -1.07
N ALA A 186 13.29 14.50 0.20
CA ALA A 186 14.04 13.90 1.30
C ALA A 186 13.77 12.39 1.41
N LEU A 187 12.50 11.96 1.32
CA LEU A 187 12.12 10.55 1.33
C LEU A 187 12.73 9.78 0.15
N VAL A 188 12.69 10.35 -1.05
CA VAL A 188 13.29 9.76 -2.26
C VAL A 188 14.81 9.61 -2.11
N VAL A 189 15.49 10.66 -1.63
CA VAL A 189 16.95 10.66 -1.41
C VAL A 189 17.33 9.63 -0.34
N VAL A 190 16.61 9.59 0.78
CA VAL A 190 16.86 8.59 1.83
C VAL A 190 16.68 7.18 1.26
N ALA A 191 15.58 6.94 0.54
CA ALA A 191 15.24 5.63 -0.01
C ALA A 191 16.27 5.12 -1.02
N LEU A 192 16.70 5.96 -1.97
CA LEU A 192 17.51 5.55 -3.12
C LEU A 192 19.01 5.80 -2.96
N ALA A 193 19.41 6.78 -2.14
CA ALA A 193 20.81 7.14 -1.95
C ALA A 193 21.34 6.75 -0.57
N LEU A 194 20.60 6.99 0.52
CA LEU A 194 21.18 6.88 1.88
C LEU A 194 21.01 5.52 2.55
N LEU A 195 19.89 4.82 2.34
CA LEU A 195 19.71 3.48 2.91
C LEU A 195 20.79 2.48 2.43
N PRO A 196 21.15 1.45 3.22
CA PRO A 196 22.08 0.45 2.72
C PRO A 196 21.46 -0.36 1.58
N ARG A 197 22.30 -0.77 0.62
CA ARG A 197 21.90 -1.78 -0.37
C ARG A 197 21.51 -3.07 0.36
N LYS A 198 20.59 -3.83 -0.22
CA LYS A 198 20.10 -5.08 0.34
C LYS A 198 21.28 -6.06 0.51
N ALA A 199 21.75 -6.21 1.73
CA ALA A 199 22.69 -7.26 2.12
C ALA A 199 21.93 -8.55 2.42
N ARG A 200 22.61 -9.70 2.29
CA ARG A 200 22.10 -10.95 2.89
C ARG A 200 22.13 -10.76 4.40
N GLN A 201 20.96 -10.73 5.04
CA GLN A 201 20.89 -10.76 6.49
C GLN A 201 21.27 -12.15 6.98
N PRO A 202 21.96 -12.26 8.13
CA PRO A 202 22.24 -13.54 8.75
C PRO A 202 20.92 -14.22 9.10
N VAL A 203 20.76 -15.48 8.66
CA VAL A 203 19.66 -16.33 9.06
C VAL A 203 19.86 -16.72 10.52
N ARG A 204 18.83 -16.54 11.34
CA ARG A 204 18.82 -16.98 12.74
C ARG A 204 18.30 -18.41 12.82
N GLU A 205 18.79 -19.17 13.79
CA GLU A 205 18.35 -20.55 14.05
C GLU A 205 16.91 -20.64 14.61
N ASN A 206 16.32 -19.50 14.98
CA ASN A 206 14.96 -19.39 15.47
C ASN A 206 13.94 -19.83 14.38
N SER A 207 12.83 -20.41 14.80
CA SER A 207 11.68 -20.70 13.94
C SER A 207 10.73 -19.50 13.81
N ALA A 208 10.16 -19.33 12.63
CA ALA A 208 9.10 -18.39 12.34
C ALA A 208 7.80 -18.85 13.02
N PRO A 209 6.91 -17.91 13.38
CA PRO A 209 5.55 -18.28 13.79
C PRO A 209 4.83 -18.94 12.63
N HIS A 210 3.89 -19.83 12.93
CA HIS A 210 3.11 -20.49 11.89
C HIS A 210 2.40 -19.45 10.98
N PRO A 211 2.32 -19.63 9.64
CA PRO A 211 1.78 -18.63 8.72
C PRO A 211 0.39 -18.07 9.09
N TRP A 212 -0.53 -18.89 9.62
CA TRP A 212 -1.84 -18.39 10.09
C TRP A 212 -1.73 -17.36 11.22
N MET A 213 -0.73 -17.46 12.09
CA MET A 213 -0.49 -16.47 13.15
C MET A 213 -0.04 -15.15 12.54
N VAL A 214 0.83 -15.18 11.51
CA VAL A 214 1.22 -13.97 10.77
C VAL A 214 -0.03 -13.31 10.17
N LEU A 215 -0.90 -14.09 9.52
CA LEU A 215 -2.15 -13.57 8.97
C LEU A 215 -3.00 -12.88 10.05
N LEU A 216 -3.24 -13.54 11.18
CA LEU A 216 -4.08 -12.99 12.24
C LEU A 216 -3.46 -11.77 12.90
N ILE A 217 -2.16 -11.79 13.22
CA ILE A 217 -1.49 -10.66 13.87
C ILE A 217 -1.47 -9.45 12.94
N ILE A 218 -1.16 -9.63 11.66
CA ILE A 218 -1.16 -8.55 10.68
C ILE A 218 -2.59 -8.05 10.41
N GLY A 219 -3.57 -8.95 10.31
CA GLY A 219 -4.97 -8.58 10.10
C GLY A 219 -5.58 -7.83 11.28
N ILE A 220 -5.44 -8.36 12.50
CA ILE A 220 -5.95 -7.72 13.72
C ILE A 220 -5.19 -6.42 13.98
N GLY A 221 -3.86 -6.44 13.91
CA GLY A 221 -3.03 -5.24 14.09
C GLY A 221 -3.34 -4.16 13.07
N GLY A 222 -3.48 -4.51 11.80
CA GLY A 222 -3.87 -3.59 10.73
C GLY A 222 -5.28 -3.03 10.93
N PHE A 223 -6.23 -3.85 11.38
CA PHE A 223 -7.59 -3.39 11.68
C PHE A 223 -7.63 -2.41 12.85
N ILE A 224 -6.92 -2.72 13.94
CA ILE A 224 -6.76 -1.82 15.09
C ILE A 224 -6.11 -0.50 14.64
N TRP A 225 -5.07 -0.57 13.82
CA TRP A 225 -4.41 0.61 13.27
C TRP A 225 -5.37 1.48 12.45
N HIS A 226 -6.18 0.87 11.57
CA HIS A 226 -7.21 1.58 10.80
C HIS A 226 -8.31 2.21 11.66
N ALA A 227 -8.55 1.71 12.87
CA ALA A 227 -9.53 2.27 13.79
C ALA A 227 -9.00 3.50 14.58
N MET A 228 -7.68 3.66 14.72
CA MET A 228 -7.08 4.77 15.50
C MET A 228 -7.52 6.17 15.04
N PRO A 229 -7.59 6.48 13.73
CA PRO A 229 -8.02 7.79 13.24
C PRO A 229 -9.48 8.12 13.58
N PHE A 230 -10.29 7.12 13.94
CA PHE A 230 -11.72 7.25 14.22
C PHE A 230 -12.06 7.28 15.71
N LEU A 231 -11.07 7.26 16.61
CA LEU A 231 -11.32 7.32 18.06
C LEU A 231 -12.12 8.58 18.48
N TRP A 232 -12.09 9.64 17.68
CA TRP A 232 -12.89 10.85 17.91
C TRP A 232 -14.41 10.59 17.89
N HIS A 233 -14.88 9.56 17.17
CA HIS A 233 -16.29 9.13 17.20
C HIS A 233 -16.70 8.58 18.57
N ILE A 234 -15.75 7.98 19.29
CA ILE A 234 -15.98 7.45 20.63
C ILE A 234 -15.90 8.58 21.65
N GLN A 235 -14.88 9.43 21.55
CA GLN A 235 -14.68 10.60 22.40
C GLN A 235 -14.11 11.77 21.58
N PRO A 236 -14.86 12.86 21.36
CA PRO A 236 -14.42 14.01 20.55
C PRO A 236 -13.14 14.70 21.04
N MET A 237 -12.71 14.46 22.28
CA MET A 237 -11.43 15.00 22.77
C MET A 237 -10.24 14.48 21.97
N PHE A 238 -10.31 13.27 21.40
CA PHE A 238 -9.21 12.67 20.63
C PHE A 238 -8.96 13.36 19.28
N SER A 239 -9.82 14.28 18.83
CA SER A 239 -9.51 15.15 17.69
C SER A 239 -8.94 16.51 18.09
N ARG A 240 -8.69 16.77 19.38
CA ARG A 240 -8.26 18.09 19.91
C ARG A 240 -6.89 18.04 20.58
N TRP A 241 -6.15 19.14 20.54
CA TRP A 241 -4.91 19.26 21.30
C TRP A 241 -5.17 19.25 22.82
N PRO A 242 -4.33 18.59 23.64
CA PRO A 242 -3.19 17.74 23.25
C PRO A 242 -3.55 16.27 22.98
N PHE A 243 -4.79 15.86 23.24
CA PHE A 243 -5.24 14.47 23.21
C PHE A 243 -5.21 13.81 21.82
N VAL A 244 -5.15 14.58 20.74
CA VAL A 244 -4.89 14.09 19.37
C VAL A 244 -3.59 13.30 19.24
N LEU A 245 -2.63 13.54 20.15
CA LEU A 245 -1.40 12.75 20.20
C LEU A 245 -1.65 11.30 20.61
N VAL A 246 -2.75 10.98 21.31
CA VAL A 246 -3.04 9.61 21.73
C VAL A 246 -3.29 8.69 20.52
N PRO A 247 -4.27 8.94 19.62
CA PRO A 247 -4.44 8.10 18.44
C PRO A 247 -3.20 8.07 17.56
N MET A 248 -2.52 9.22 17.36
CA MET A 248 -1.35 9.31 16.49
C MET A 248 -0.16 8.49 17.01
N LEU A 249 0.24 8.72 18.27
CA LEU A 249 1.37 7.99 18.85
C LEU A 249 1.06 6.50 19.02
N SER A 250 -0.21 6.13 19.27
CA SER A 250 -0.64 4.74 19.33
C SER A 250 -0.58 4.06 17.96
N ALA A 251 -1.02 4.74 16.90
CA ALA A 251 -0.94 4.26 15.53
C ALA A 251 0.52 4.10 15.09
N ALA A 252 1.37 5.10 15.34
CA ALA A 252 2.81 5.04 15.05
C ALA A 252 3.51 3.92 15.83
N ALA A 253 3.23 3.76 17.12
CA ALA A 253 3.81 2.71 17.95
C ALA A 253 3.39 1.31 17.47
N LEU A 254 2.11 1.13 17.12
CA LEU A 254 1.60 -0.12 16.58
C LEU A 254 2.25 -0.46 15.23
N LEU A 255 2.36 0.51 14.31
CA LEU A 255 3.02 0.33 13.02
C LEU A 255 4.50 -0.03 13.21
N ALA A 256 5.21 0.67 14.10
CA ALA A 256 6.61 0.38 14.42
C ALA A 256 6.77 -1.02 15.03
N GLY A 257 5.87 -1.42 15.93
CA GLY A 257 5.84 -2.75 16.53
C GLY A 257 5.62 -3.85 15.48
N ILE A 258 4.67 -3.67 14.56
CA ILE A 258 4.43 -4.59 13.44
C ILE A 258 5.66 -4.67 12.54
N ALA A 259 6.25 -3.53 12.16
CA ALA A 259 7.43 -3.49 11.31
C ALA A 259 8.64 -4.20 11.96
N TRP A 260 8.87 -3.95 13.25
CA TRP A 260 9.90 -4.63 14.03
C TRP A 260 9.65 -6.14 14.09
N GLN A 261 8.41 -6.55 14.34
CA GLN A 261 8.04 -7.94 14.48
C GLN A 261 8.18 -8.71 13.16
N VAL A 262 7.75 -8.13 12.04
CA VAL A 262 7.93 -8.69 10.69
C VAL A 262 9.41 -8.80 10.34
N ASN A 263 10.20 -7.77 10.64
CA ASN A 263 11.65 -7.82 10.42
C ASN A 263 12.31 -8.94 11.25
N HIS A 264 11.89 -9.11 12.51
CA HIS A 264 12.36 -10.19 13.37
C HIS A 264 12.01 -11.58 12.81
N TRP A 265 10.73 -11.81 12.44
CA TRP A 265 10.30 -13.09 11.87
C TRP A 265 10.95 -13.38 10.52
N SER A 266 11.22 -12.36 9.71
CA SER A 266 11.84 -12.54 8.40
C SER A 266 13.28 -13.07 8.44
N GLN A 267 13.91 -13.05 9.62
CA GLN A 267 15.26 -13.58 9.85
C GLN A 267 15.26 -15.05 10.29
N ALA A 268 14.09 -15.65 10.55
CA ALA A 268 13.99 -17.06 10.90
C ALA A 268 14.34 -17.98 9.71
N HIS A 269 14.91 -19.15 9.99
CA HIS A 269 15.42 -20.07 8.96
C HIS A 269 14.35 -20.69 8.06
N ASP A 270 13.13 -20.80 8.56
CA ASP A 270 11.94 -21.34 7.89
C ASP A 270 10.99 -20.25 7.37
N TRP A 271 11.39 -18.97 7.45
CA TRP A 271 10.64 -17.88 6.84
C TRP A 271 10.57 -18.05 5.32
N SER A 272 9.36 -18.04 4.77
CA SER A 272 9.08 -18.49 3.41
C SER A 272 7.99 -17.67 2.73
N ASP A 273 7.79 -17.93 1.43
CA ASP A 273 6.74 -17.29 0.63
C ASP A 273 5.33 -17.50 1.21
N LEU A 274 5.10 -18.55 2.01
CA LEU A 274 3.83 -18.74 2.73
C LEU A 274 3.59 -17.68 3.80
N HIS A 275 4.64 -17.26 4.52
CA HIS A 275 4.56 -16.23 5.54
C HIS A 275 4.37 -14.84 4.91
N LEU A 276 5.04 -14.59 3.78
CA LEU A 276 4.81 -13.37 2.99
C LEU A 276 3.38 -13.30 2.44
N LEU A 277 2.84 -14.42 1.95
CA LEU A 277 1.45 -14.48 1.51
C LEU A 277 0.49 -14.27 2.68
N ALA A 278 0.77 -14.86 3.85
CA ALA A 278 -0.04 -14.65 5.04
C ALA A 278 -0.08 -13.18 5.49
N LEU A 279 1.06 -12.48 5.41
CA LEU A 279 1.16 -11.04 5.64
C LEU A 279 0.28 -10.26 4.65
N VAL A 280 0.36 -10.58 3.36
CA VAL A 280 -0.51 -9.97 2.32
C VAL A 280 -1.98 -10.22 2.62
N CYS A 281 -2.36 -11.45 2.95
CA CYS A 281 -3.73 -11.80 3.27
C CYS A 281 -4.26 -11.03 4.49
N GLY A 282 -3.46 -10.92 5.57
CA GLY A 282 -3.84 -10.15 6.76
C GLY A 282 -4.03 -8.67 6.44
N ALA A 283 -3.08 -8.07 5.72
CA ALA A 283 -3.14 -6.66 5.33
C ALA A 283 -4.35 -6.38 4.43
N LEU A 284 -4.64 -7.23 3.43
CA LEU A 284 -5.81 -7.07 2.55
C LEU A 284 -7.12 -7.28 3.30
N ALA A 285 -7.18 -8.26 4.20
CA ALA A 285 -8.38 -8.55 4.97
C ALA A 285 -8.78 -7.37 5.86
N CYS A 286 -7.84 -6.78 6.59
CA CYS A 286 -8.15 -5.62 7.44
C CYS A 286 -8.58 -4.41 6.62
N HIS A 287 -7.91 -4.13 5.50
CA HIS A 287 -8.23 -3.02 4.61
C HIS A 287 -9.63 -3.11 4.02
N THR A 288 -9.97 -4.30 3.49
CA THR A 288 -11.29 -4.54 2.91
C THR A 288 -12.38 -4.53 3.97
N LEU A 289 -12.10 -5.06 5.17
CA LEU A 289 -13.03 -5.03 6.29
C LEU A 289 -13.29 -3.60 6.77
N THR A 290 -12.25 -2.77 6.86
CA THR A 290 -12.40 -1.34 7.19
C THR A 290 -13.28 -0.64 6.16
N GLY A 291 -13.08 -0.89 4.86
CA GLY A 291 -13.94 -0.37 3.80
C GLY A 291 -15.41 -0.75 3.95
N LEU A 292 -15.68 -2.03 4.23
CA LEU A 292 -17.03 -2.55 4.42
C LEU A 292 -17.74 -1.99 5.66
N LEU A 293 -16.99 -1.73 6.73
CA LEU A 293 -17.53 -1.25 7.99
C LEU A 293 -17.62 0.28 8.05
N SER A 294 -16.88 1.00 7.19
CA SER A 294 -16.89 2.46 7.15
C SER A 294 -18.11 3.00 6.38
N PRO A 295 -19.01 3.76 7.03
CA PRO A 295 -20.11 4.43 6.35
C PRO A 295 -19.63 5.50 5.36
N ASP A 296 -18.43 6.05 5.58
CA ASP A 296 -17.85 7.13 4.79
C ASP A 296 -17.23 6.64 3.47
N LEU A 297 -16.93 5.34 3.37
CA LEU A 297 -16.32 4.75 2.17
C LEU A 297 -17.36 4.04 1.30
N THR A 298 -18.34 3.35 1.89
CA THR A 298 -19.39 2.64 1.13
C THR A 298 -20.76 3.29 1.30
N HIS A 299 -21.15 4.10 0.31
CA HIS A 299 -22.33 4.95 0.37
C HIS A 299 -23.65 4.22 0.07
N THR A 300 -23.63 3.18 -0.78
CA THR A 300 -24.85 2.45 -1.18
C THR A 300 -24.81 0.96 -0.84
N LEU A 301 -25.98 0.34 -0.71
CA LEU A 301 -26.08 -1.12 -0.56
C LEU A 301 -25.44 -1.86 -1.75
N THR A 302 -25.60 -1.32 -2.96
CA THR A 302 -25.00 -1.87 -4.18
C THR A 302 -23.48 -1.87 -4.09
N ASP A 303 -22.86 -0.78 -3.62
CA ASP A 303 -21.40 -0.70 -3.43
C ASP A 303 -20.93 -1.72 -2.42
N ARG A 304 -21.65 -1.89 -1.30
CA ARG A 304 -21.34 -2.90 -0.28
C ARG A 304 -21.43 -4.32 -0.83
N VAL A 305 -22.48 -4.64 -1.56
CA VAL A 305 -22.64 -5.98 -2.18
C VAL A 305 -21.52 -6.23 -3.20
N ALA A 306 -21.21 -5.25 -4.05
CA ALA A 306 -20.12 -5.36 -5.02
C ALA A 306 -18.76 -5.55 -4.34
N LEU A 307 -18.49 -4.81 -3.25
CA LEU A 307 -17.27 -4.96 -2.46
C LEU A 307 -17.19 -6.34 -1.79
N ILE A 308 -18.30 -6.86 -1.23
CA ILE A 308 -18.34 -8.22 -0.67
C ILE A 308 -18.02 -9.26 -1.74
N VAL A 309 -18.63 -9.15 -2.93
CA VAL A 309 -18.37 -10.07 -4.04
C VAL A 309 -16.89 -10.03 -4.44
N LEU A 310 -16.31 -8.83 -4.55
CA LEU A 310 -14.90 -8.65 -4.88
C LEU A 310 -13.99 -9.21 -3.78
N ALA A 311 -14.33 -8.99 -2.51
CA ALA A 311 -13.60 -9.51 -1.36
C ALA A 311 -13.59 -11.03 -1.35
N LEU A 312 -14.74 -11.68 -1.61
CA LEU A 312 -14.86 -13.13 -1.72
C LEU A 312 -14.06 -13.69 -2.90
N ALA A 313 -14.09 -13.01 -4.06
CA ALA A 313 -13.29 -13.39 -5.21
C ALA A 313 -11.78 -13.31 -4.91
N MET A 314 -11.34 -12.23 -4.26
CA MET A 314 -9.94 -12.07 -3.82
C MET A 314 -9.56 -13.13 -2.78
N ALA A 315 -10.42 -13.42 -1.78
CA ALA A 315 -10.17 -14.46 -0.80
C ALA A 315 -10.06 -15.86 -1.43
N GLY A 316 -10.92 -16.16 -2.42
CA GLY A 316 -10.84 -17.39 -3.22
C GLY A 316 -9.53 -17.49 -4.00
N PHE A 317 -9.11 -16.40 -4.65
CA PHE A 317 -7.83 -16.32 -5.35
C PHE A 317 -6.64 -16.53 -4.41
N LEU A 318 -6.60 -15.85 -3.25
CA LEU A 318 -5.52 -15.97 -2.28
C LEU A 318 -5.46 -17.37 -1.66
N THR A 319 -6.61 -18.00 -1.43
CA THR A 319 -6.69 -19.38 -0.93
C THR A 319 -6.14 -20.38 -1.96
N TRP A 320 -6.59 -20.26 -3.22
CA TRP A 320 -6.04 -21.04 -4.33
C TRP A 320 -4.53 -20.83 -4.47
N PHE A 321 -4.08 -19.58 -4.34
CA PHE A 321 -2.68 -19.22 -4.46
C PHE A 321 -1.85 -19.77 -3.29
N ALA A 322 -2.39 -19.79 -2.06
CA ALA A 322 -1.75 -20.40 -0.91
C ALA A 322 -1.49 -21.91 -1.13
N PHE A 323 -2.43 -22.64 -1.74
CA PHE A 323 -2.19 -24.04 -2.12
C PHE A 323 -1.04 -24.18 -3.13
N ARG A 324 -0.94 -23.26 -4.10
CA ARG A 324 0.17 -23.25 -5.07
C ARG A 324 1.51 -22.95 -4.40
N VAL A 325 1.56 -21.97 -3.50
CA VAL A 325 2.78 -21.62 -2.76
C VAL A 325 3.21 -22.74 -1.82
N ARG A 326 2.26 -23.37 -1.09
CA ARG A 326 2.56 -24.52 -0.21
C ARG A 326 3.21 -25.66 -0.96
N ARG A 327 2.72 -25.98 -2.17
CA ARG A 327 3.33 -27.00 -3.04
C ARG A 327 4.73 -26.61 -3.51
N ARG A 328 5.01 -25.32 -3.73
CA ARG A 328 6.36 -24.84 -4.12
C ARG A 328 7.35 -24.95 -2.96
N VAL A 329 6.95 -24.53 -1.75
CA VAL A 329 7.78 -24.61 -0.55
C VAL A 329 8.13 -26.07 -0.22
N ALA A 330 7.13 -26.96 -0.19
CA ALA A 330 7.37 -28.39 0.09
C ALA A 330 8.34 -29.07 -0.89
N ARG A 331 8.35 -28.66 -2.17
CA ARG A 331 9.30 -29.18 -3.18
C ARG A 331 10.74 -28.68 -2.98
N HIS A 332 10.90 -27.49 -2.40
CA HIS A 332 12.23 -26.95 -2.09
C HIS A 332 12.85 -27.63 -0.87
N ASP A 333 12.04 -27.95 0.14
CA ASP A 333 12.51 -28.63 1.35
C ASP A 333 12.80 -30.12 1.12
N HIS A 334 12.12 -30.73 0.15
CA HIS A 334 12.29 -32.14 -0.22
C HIS A 334 12.53 -32.24 -1.75
N PRO A 335 13.73 -31.89 -2.24
CA PRO A 335 14.07 -32.18 -3.63
C PRO A 335 13.95 -33.70 -3.80
N ALA A 336 13.03 -34.14 -4.68
CA ALA A 336 12.88 -35.55 -4.98
C ALA A 336 14.27 -36.13 -5.23
N LYS A 337 14.67 -37.14 -4.44
CA LYS A 337 15.93 -37.87 -4.65
C LYS A 337 15.91 -38.39 -6.07
N GLY A 338 16.59 -37.69 -6.97
CA GLY A 338 16.72 -38.07 -8.36
C GLY A 338 17.43 -39.41 -8.41
N PHE A 339 16.75 -40.38 -9.03
CA PHE A 339 17.31 -41.63 -9.50
C PHE A 339 18.60 -41.35 -10.30
N CYS A 340 19.75 -41.56 -9.66
CA CYS A 340 20.99 -41.94 -10.35
C CYS A 340 21.25 -43.40 -10.01
N GLN A 341 20.52 -44.28 -10.69
CA GLN A 341 20.96 -45.63 -10.99
C GLN A 341 20.76 -45.80 -12.49
N ASN A 342 21.88 -45.71 -13.22
CA ASN A 342 22.27 -46.59 -14.31
C ASN A 342 23.69 -46.22 -14.74
#